data_AF-A0A4Q7L5S6-F1
#
_entry.id   AF-A0A4Q7L5S6-F1
#
_cell.length_a   1.000
_cell.length_b   1.000
_cell.length_c   1.000
_cell.angle_alpha   90.00
_cell.angle_beta   90.00
_cell.angle_gamma   90.00
#
_symmetry.space_group_name_H-M   'P 1'
#
loop_
_entity.id
_entity.type
_entity.pdbx_description
1 polymer ?
#
loop_
_entity_poly.entity_id
_entity_poly.type
_entity_poly.pdbx_seq_one_letter_code
_entity_poly.pdbx_strand_id
1 'polypeptide(L)'
;MLAVLSVAGALIVGCDAGTEHVCPAVATITGIGVDIEPSLADHATIRACWADRCREQAVQMFTPPATTQMAGRKWGIAILPDMPDAPIDVTLTVYTADRQPVVHERLTIDPVMSYPHGPECGGAAQAGLVVTADKRVRQR
;
A
#
# COMPACT_ATOMS: atom_id res chain seq x y z
N MET A 1 -12.19 -71.54 35.02
CA MET A 1 -13.02 -70.34 35.23
C MET A 1 -12.15 -69.32 35.97
N LEU A 2 -11.49 -68.42 35.25
CA LEU A 2 -10.76 -67.27 35.83
C LEU A 2 -10.86 -66.10 34.85
N ALA A 3 -11.19 -64.93 35.39
CA ALA A 3 -11.73 -63.78 34.71
C ALA A 3 -10.68 -62.98 33.92
N VAL A 4 -11.05 -62.56 32.71
CA VAL A 4 -10.28 -61.60 31.90
C VAL A 4 -10.66 -60.19 32.37
N LEU A 5 -9.73 -59.46 32.99
CA LEU A 5 -9.86 -58.02 33.21
C LEU A 5 -9.53 -57.28 31.91
N SER A 6 -10.55 -56.77 31.22
CA SER A 6 -10.38 -55.82 30.13
C SER A 6 -10.41 -54.40 30.69
N VAL A 7 -9.26 -53.73 30.74
CA VAL A 7 -9.17 -52.28 31.01
C VAL A 7 -9.37 -51.55 29.68
N ALA A 8 -10.54 -50.95 29.49
CA ALA A 8 -10.81 -50.05 28.37
C ALA A 8 -10.26 -48.65 28.72
N GLY A 9 -9.03 -48.36 28.29
CA GLY A 9 -8.47 -47.02 28.34
C GLY A 9 -9.04 -46.17 27.21
N ALA A 10 -9.96 -45.25 27.52
CA ALA A 10 -10.45 -44.26 26.59
C ALA A 10 -9.35 -43.19 26.38
N LEU A 11 -8.66 -43.27 25.23
CA LEU A 11 -7.80 -42.18 24.78
C LEU A 11 -8.71 -41.03 24.31
N ILE A 12 -8.72 -39.96 25.09
CA ILE A 12 -9.37 -38.70 24.74
C ILE A 12 -8.52 -38.08 23.63
N VAL A 13 -8.88 -38.31 22.36
CA VAL A 13 -8.35 -37.52 21.25
C VAL A 13 -9.01 -36.15 21.36
N GLY A 14 -8.34 -35.22 22.06
CA GLY A 14 -8.59 -33.80 21.88
C GLY A 14 -8.12 -33.41 20.50
N CYS A 15 -9.01 -33.52 19.50
CA CYS A 15 -8.79 -32.82 18.25
C CYS A 15 -8.97 -31.34 18.55
N ASP A 16 -7.83 -30.67 18.75
CA ASP A 16 -7.66 -29.23 18.65
C ASP A 16 -8.33 -28.79 17.34
N ALA A 17 -9.51 -28.18 17.45
CA ALA A 17 -10.12 -27.47 16.35
C ALA A 17 -9.29 -26.21 16.15
N GLY A 18 -8.09 -26.37 15.60
CA GLY A 18 -7.24 -25.28 15.19
C GLY A 18 -8.09 -24.40 14.29
N THR A 19 -8.45 -23.21 14.78
CA THR A 19 -9.16 -22.22 13.99
C THR A 19 -8.19 -21.80 12.89
N GLU A 20 -8.30 -22.42 11.72
CA GLU A 20 -7.56 -22.02 10.53
C GLU A 20 -7.83 -20.53 10.32
N HIS A 21 -6.77 -19.73 10.36
CA HIS A 21 -6.89 -18.29 10.20
C HIS A 21 -7.18 -18.01 8.72
N VAL A 22 -8.43 -17.64 8.41
CA VAL A 22 -8.86 -17.37 7.05
C VAL A 22 -8.58 -15.91 6.70
N CYS A 23 -7.55 -15.69 5.89
CA CYS A 23 -7.24 -14.37 5.35
C CYS A 23 -8.23 -13.97 4.24
N PRO A 24 -8.79 -12.74 4.26
CA PRO A 24 -9.62 -12.24 3.17
C PRO A 24 -8.87 -12.28 1.84
N ALA A 25 -9.54 -12.72 0.77
CA ALA A 25 -8.97 -12.76 -0.59
C ALA A 25 -8.93 -11.38 -1.28
N VAL A 26 -8.62 -10.32 -0.52
CA VAL A 26 -8.50 -8.94 -1.01
C VAL A 26 -7.02 -8.56 -1.07
N ALA A 27 -6.56 -8.12 -2.22
CA ALA A 27 -5.15 -7.77 -2.41
C ALA A 27 -4.82 -6.40 -1.79
N THR A 28 -3.72 -6.33 -1.06
CA THR A 28 -3.10 -5.06 -0.67
C THR A 28 -2.12 -4.61 -1.74
N ILE A 29 -2.21 -3.35 -2.18
CA ILE A 29 -1.36 -2.82 -3.24
C ILE A 29 -0.04 -2.32 -2.66
N THR A 30 1.08 -2.72 -3.28
CA THR A 30 2.39 -2.11 -3.03
C THR A 30 2.54 -0.87 -3.92
N GLY A 31 2.81 0.29 -3.31
CA GLY A 31 2.91 1.53 -4.11
C GLY A 31 2.92 2.83 -3.33
N ILE A 32 2.93 3.93 -4.10
CA ILE A 32 2.97 5.30 -3.58
C ILE A 32 1.67 6.00 -3.97
N GLY A 33 0.85 6.35 -2.98
CA GLY A 33 -0.31 7.22 -3.17
C GLY A 33 0.13 8.66 -3.37
N VAL A 34 -0.55 9.41 -4.23
CA VAL A 34 -0.28 10.83 -4.49
C VAL A 34 -1.57 11.61 -4.32
N ASP A 35 -1.57 12.54 -3.37
CA ASP A 35 -2.58 13.56 -3.18
C ASP A 35 -2.12 14.87 -3.82
N ILE A 36 -2.94 15.48 -4.66
CA ILE A 36 -2.66 16.75 -5.31
C ILE A 36 -3.81 17.72 -5.04
N GLU A 37 -3.47 18.96 -4.73
CA GLU A 37 -4.42 20.07 -4.76
C GLU A 37 -5.21 20.09 -6.09
N PRO A 38 -6.56 20.07 -6.08
CA PRO A 38 -7.35 19.82 -7.29
C PRO A 38 -7.13 20.79 -8.45
N SER A 39 -6.71 22.03 -8.15
CA SER A 39 -6.49 23.09 -9.14
C SER A 39 -5.16 22.98 -9.88
N LEU A 40 -4.24 22.12 -9.43
CA LEU A 40 -2.87 22.08 -9.97
C LEU A 40 -2.73 21.18 -11.20
N ALA A 41 -3.37 20.02 -11.22
CA ALA A 41 -3.05 18.97 -12.19
C ALA A 41 -4.07 17.85 -12.30
N ASP A 42 -3.98 17.08 -13.38
CA ASP A 42 -4.80 15.89 -13.66
C ASP A 42 -3.92 14.67 -13.94
N HIS A 43 -2.59 14.86 -13.93
CA HIS A 43 -1.61 13.85 -14.26
C HIS A 43 -0.33 14.04 -13.45
N ALA A 44 0.26 12.93 -13.03
CA ALA A 44 1.61 12.92 -12.49
C ALA A 44 2.38 11.68 -12.94
N THR A 45 3.70 11.74 -12.82
CA THR A 45 4.60 10.61 -13.01
C THR A 45 5.49 10.47 -11.78
N ILE A 46 5.68 9.24 -11.33
CA ILE A 46 6.64 8.87 -10.30
C ILE A 46 7.77 8.10 -10.95
N ARG A 47 9.00 8.50 -10.67
CA ARG A 47 10.19 7.67 -10.84
C ARG A 47 10.71 7.29 -9.46
N ALA A 48 10.66 6.02 -9.11
CA ALA A 48 11.13 5.49 -7.85
C ALA A 48 12.37 4.62 -8.08
N CYS A 49 13.41 4.78 -7.28
CA CYS A 49 14.68 4.09 -7.41
C CYS A 49 15.06 3.36 -6.12
N TRP A 50 15.35 2.07 -6.23
CA TRP A 50 15.85 1.20 -5.16
C TRP A 50 16.67 0.05 -5.73
N ALA A 51 17.63 -0.45 -4.95
CA ALA A 51 18.51 -1.55 -5.34
C ALA A 51 19.10 -1.37 -6.76
N ASP A 52 19.64 -0.16 -7.02
CA ASP A 52 20.23 0.27 -8.30
C ASP A 52 19.31 0.18 -9.53
N ARG A 53 17.99 0.05 -9.31
CA ARG A 53 16.98 0.04 -10.37
C ARG A 53 16.00 1.17 -10.16
N CYS A 54 15.52 1.74 -11.26
CA CYS A 54 14.46 2.74 -11.23
C CYS A 54 13.25 2.22 -12.00
N ARG A 55 12.06 2.45 -11.44
CA ARG A 55 10.78 2.23 -12.11
C ARG A 55 10.09 3.55 -12.31
N GLU A 56 9.55 3.76 -13.51
CA GLU A 56 8.75 4.92 -13.84
C GLU A 56 7.31 4.50 -14.02
N GLN A 57 6.39 5.23 -13.38
CA GLN A 57 4.98 4.92 -13.35
C GLN A 57 4.16 6.19 -13.52
N ALA A 58 3.27 6.20 -14.50
CA ALA A 58 2.23 7.21 -14.60
C ALA A 58 1.20 7.01 -13.47
N VAL A 59 0.77 8.11 -12.88
CA VAL A 59 -0.26 8.14 -11.85
C VAL A 59 -1.52 8.74 -12.46
N GLN A 60 -2.54 7.89 -12.59
CA GLN A 60 -3.86 8.34 -13.01
C GLN A 60 -4.55 9.00 -11.82
N MET A 61 -4.94 10.26 -11.99
CA MET A 61 -5.67 11.00 -10.95
C MET A 61 -7.16 10.76 -11.09
N PHE A 62 -7.85 10.70 -9.96
CA PHE A 62 -9.29 10.80 -9.87
C PHE A 62 -9.72 11.71 -8.72
N THR A 63 -10.95 12.18 -8.79
CA THR A 63 -11.57 13.00 -7.75
C THR A 63 -12.41 12.07 -6.86
N PRO A 64 -12.04 11.88 -5.57
CA PRO A 64 -12.84 11.10 -4.64
C PRO A 64 -14.22 11.72 -4.42
N PRO A 65 -15.26 10.93 -4.09
CA PRO A 65 -16.57 11.47 -3.75
C PRO A 65 -16.49 12.45 -2.56
N ALA A 66 -17.33 13.49 -2.60
CA ALA A 66 -17.38 14.53 -1.57
C ALA A 66 -17.75 14.01 -0.16
N THR A 67 -18.26 12.79 -0.06
CA THR A 67 -18.61 12.12 1.21
C THR A 67 -17.44 11.36 1.84
N THR A 68 -16.29 11.28 1.16
CA THR A 68 -15.11 10.58 1.68
C THR A 68 -14.20 11.51 2.47
N GLN A 69 -13.37 10.94 3.33
CA GLN A 69 -12.29 11.69 4.01
C GLN A 69 -11.26 12.29 3.03
N MET A 70 -11.29 11.84 1.76
CA MET A 70 -10.43 12.31 0.68
C MET A 70 -11.09 13.40 -0.18
N ALA A 71 -12.26 13.91 0.24
CA ALA A 71 -12.96 14.97 -0.47
C ALA A 71 -12.09 16.22 -0.66
N GLY A 72 -12.28 16.90 -1.78
CA GLY A 72 -11.56 18.14 -2.10
C GLY A 72 -10.11 17.94 -2.51
N ARG A 73 -9.68 16.71 -2.83
CA ARG A 73 -8.34 16.38 -3.33
C ARG A 73 -8.43 15.63 -4.65
N LYS A 74 -7.37 15.67 -5.45
CA LYS A 74 -7.14 14.67 -6.49
C LYS A 74 -6.22 13.61 -5.95
N TRP A 75 -6.55 12.35 -6.19
CA TRP A 75 -5.78 11.22 -5.69
C TRP A 75 -5.49 10.23 -6.80
N GLY A 76 -4.33 9.60 -6.71
CA GLY A 76 -3.96 8.46 -7.53
C GLY A 76 -2.90 7.61 -6.85
N ILE A 77 -2.56 6.46 -7.44
CA ILE A 77 -1.51 5.58 -6.93
C ILE A 77 -0.55 5.16 -8.06
N ALA A 78 0.74 5.23 -7.79
CA ALA A 78 1.76 4.51 -8.56
C ALA A 78 1.87 3.10 -7.99
N ILE A 79 1.45 2.09 -8.76
CA ILE A 79 1.63 0.69 -8.38
C ILE A 79 3.09 0.32 -8.66
N LEU A 80 3.81 -0.05 -7.60
CA LEU A 80 5.23 -0.35 -7.66
C LEU A 80 5.47 -1.73 -7.05
N PRO A 81 5.37 -2.80 -7.84
CA PRO A 81 5.68 -4.14 -7.38
C PRO A 81 7.11 -4.19 -6.83
N ASP A 82 7.30 -4.97 -5.76
CA ASP A 82 8.59 -5.20 -5.11
C ASP A 82 9.24 -3.94 -4.52
N MET A 83 8.47 -2.86 -4.29
CA MET A 83 8.95 -1.72 -3.52
C MET A 83 9.25 -2.19 -2.08
N PRO A 84 10.44 -1.90 -1.54
CA PRO A 84 10.81 -2.32 -0.20
C PRO A 84 10.13 -1.45 0.86
N ASP A 85 10.11 -1.94 2.08
CA ASP A 85 9.81 -1.21 3.31
C ASP A 85 11.07 -0.55 3.90
N ALA A 86 11.81 0.13 3.04
CA ALA A 86 13.05 0.82 3.37
C ALA A 86 13.18 2.11 2.55
N PRO A 87 14.02 3.08 2.97
CA PRO A 87 14.16 4.33 2.26
C PRO A 87 14.44 4.16 0.76
N ILE A 88 13.69 4.87 -0.07
CA ILE A 88 13.85 4.90 -1.54
C ILE A 88 13.90 6.33 -2.06
N ASP A 89 14.60 6.52 -3.17
CA ASP A 89 14.62 7.80 -3.87
C ASP A 89 13.45 7.93 -4.83
N VAL A 90 12.71 9.03 -4.75
CA VAL A 90 11.57 9.33 -5.61
C VAL A 90 11.75 10.66 -6.30
N THR A 91 11.41 10.70 -7.59
CA THR A 91 11.16 11.94 -8.33
C THR A 91 9.68 11.98 -8.71
N LEU A 92 8.96 13.00 -8.22
CA LEU A 92 7.58 13.26 -8.55
C LEU A 92 7.52 14.41 -9.56
N THR A 93 6.88 14.18 -10.70
CA THR A 93 6.55 15.24 -11.66
C THR A 93 5.05 15.38 -11.80
N VAL A 94 4.53 16.58 -11.66
CA VAL A 94 3.10 16.89 -11.75
C VAL A 94 2.87 17.81 -12.95
N TYR A 95 1.83 17.54 -13.74
CA TYR A 95 1.57 18.24 -14.99
C TYR A 95 0.18 18.89 -14.99
N THR A 96 0.08 20.10 -15.54
CA THR A 96 -1.22 20.71 -15.85
C THR A 96 -1.98 19.90 -16.90
N ALA A 97 -3.25 20.26 -17.12
CA ALA A 97 -4.06 19.71 -18.20
C ALA A 97 -3.37 19.82 -19.58
N ASP A 98 -2.64 20.91 -19.83
CA ASP A 98 -1.88 21.15 -21.07
C ASP A 98 -0.52 20.42 -21.10
N ARG A 99 -0.29 19.46 -20.18
CA ARG A 99 0.93 18.64 -20.07
C ARG A 99 2.20 19.43 -19.75
N GLN A 100 2.07 20.63 -19.17
CA GLN A 100 3.21 21.42 -18.69
C GLN A 100 3.60 21.01 -17.27
N PRO A 101 4.89 20.75 -16.96
CA PRO A 101 5.30 20.38 -15.61
C PRO A 101 5.20 21.60 -14.67
N VAL A 102 4.51 21.43 -13.54
CA VAL A 102 4.37 22.45 -12.48
C VAL A 102 5.08 22.09 -11.19
N VAL A 103 5.41 20.81 -11.00
CA VAL A 103 6.26 20.30 -9.92
C VAL A 103 7.22 19.30 -10.54
N HIS A 104 8.47 19.34 -10.11
CA HIS A 104 9.48 18.32 -10.40
C HIS A 104 10.41 18.23 -9.19
N GLU A 105 10.02 17.41 -8.21
CA GLU A 105 10.71 17.32 -6.92
C GLU A 105 11.37 15.95 -6.77
N ARG A 106 12.60 15.92 -6.27
CA ARG A 106 13.27 14.71 -5.80
C ARG A 106 13.34 14.68 -4.28
N LEU A 107 12.94 13.56 -3.68
CA LEU A 107 12.99 13.34 -2.25
C LEU A 107 13.23 11.85 -1.94
N THR A 108 13.85 11.59 -0.80
CA THR A 108 13.87 10.24 -0.21
C THR A 108 12.63 10.08 0.63
N ILE A 109 11.91 8.98 0.44
CA ILE A 109 10.73 8.61 1.26
C ILE A 109 10.99 7.29 1.98
N ASP A 110 10.23 7.05 3.04
CA ASP A 110 10.30 5.86 3.88
C ASP A 110 8.98 5.06 3.78
N PRO A 111 8.85 4.11 2.84
CA PRO A 111 7.68 3.24 2.74
C PRO A 111 7.57 2.32 3.95
N VAL A 112 6.33 2.10 4.40
CA VAL A 112 6.04 1.25 5.56
C VAL A 112 5.21 0.05 5.15
N MET A 113 5.43 -1.09 5.81
CA MET A 113 4.56 -2.26 5.63
C MET A 113 3.17 -1.99 6.20
N SER A 114 2.17 -2.16 5.34
CA SER A 114 0.76 -2.09 5.67
C SER A 114 0.15 -3.49 5.71
N TYR A 115 -0.56 -3.79 6.79
CA TYR A 115 -1.19 -5.08 7.06
C TYR A 115 -2.69 -4.90 7.32
N PRO A 116 -3.50 -4.54 6.31
CA PRO A 116 -4.92 -4.25 6.50
C PRO A 116 -5.73 -5.46 6.99
N HIS A 117 -5.19 -6.67 6.86
CA HIS A 117 -5.80 -7.91 7.30
C HIS A 117 -4.99 -8.64 8.38
N GLY A 118 -4.03 -7.96 9.02
CA GLY A 118 -3.12 -8.57 9.99
C GLY A 118 -1.81 -9.07 9.37
N PRO A 119 -0.69 -9.04 10.13
CA PRO A 119 0.62 -9.45 9.63
C PRO A 119 0.69 -10.92 9.17
N GLU A 120 -0.11 -11.79 9.78
CA GLU A 120 -0.30 -13.19 9.41
C GLU A 120 -0.89 -13.37 8.01
N CYS A 121 -1.58 -12.36 7.49
CA CYS A 121 -2.20 -12.37 6.16
C CYS A 121 -1.35 -11.73 5.06
N GLY A 122 -0.10 -11.40 5.37
CA GLY A 122 0.79 -10.69 4.47
C GLY A 122 0.44 -9.20 4.38
N GLY A 123 1.40 -8.42 3.88
CA GLY A 123 1.28 -6.98 3.77
C GLY A 123 1.88 -6.45 2.49
N ALA A 124 1.82 -5.14 2.33
CA ALA A 124 2.43 -4.44 1.20
C ALA A 124 3.12 -3.17 1.68
N ALA A 125 4.30 -2.88 1.12
CA ALA A 125 4.98 -1.62 1.37
C ALA A 125 4.18 -0.48 0.72
N GLN A 126 3.90 0.56 1.50
CA GLN A 126 3.11 1.70 1.07
C GLN A 126 3.74 2.99 1.56
N ALA A 127 3.66 4.02 0.72
CA ALA A 127 3.95 5.39 1.10
C ALA A 127 2.90 6.34 0.52
N GLY A 128 2.93 7.60 0.95
CA GLY A 128 2.08 8.62 0.37
C GLY A 128 2.82 9.94 0.21
N LEU A 129 2.54 10.62 -0.89
CA LEU A 129 3.01 11.97 -1.18
C LEU A 129 1.83 12.93 -1.21
N VAL A 130 2.05 14.14 -0.71
CA VAL A 130 1.10 15.25 -0.80
C VAL A 130 1.77 16.39 -1.54
N VAL A 131 1.06 16.94 -2.53
CA VAL A 131 1.42 18.14 -3.26
C VAL A 131 0.46 19.25 -2.89
N THR A 132 0.97 20.27 -2.19
CA THR A 132 0.19 21.41 -1.70
C THR A 132 0.01 22.48 -2.78
N ALA A 133 -0.94 23.41 -2.57
CA ALA A 133 -1.24 24.50 -3.49
C ALA A 133 -0.03 25.39 -3.85
N ASP A 134 0.92 25.56 -2.93
CA ASP A 134 2.19 26.27 -3.12
C ASP A 134 3.28 25.41 -3.80
N LYS A 135 2.90 24.25 -4.35
CA LYS A 135 3.73 23.34 -5.14
C LYS A 135 4.84 22.65 -4.36
N ARG A 136 4.68 22.51 -3.04
CA ARG A 136 5.61 21.74 -2.19
C ARG A 136 5.21 20.28 -2.17
N VAL A 137 6.21 19.39 -2.14
CA VAL A 137 6.01 17.94 -2.02
C VAL A 137 6.50 17.47 -0.65
N ARG A 138 5.72 16.62 0.01
CA ARG A 138 6.13 15.94 1.25
C ARG A 138 5.58 14.53 1.31
N GLN A 139 6.28 13.66 2.04
CA GLN A 139 5.69 12.42 2.51
C GLN A 139 4.60 12.71 3.56
N ARG A 140 3.52 11.92 3.55
CA ARG A 140 2.46 11.95 4.57
C ARG A 140 2.63 10.87 5.62
#